data_AF-A0A960J4C9-F1
#
_entry.id   AF-A0A960J4C9-F1
#
_cell.length_a   1.000
_cell.length_b   1.000
_cell.length_c   1.000
_cell.angle_alpha   90.00
_cell.angle_beta   90.00
_cell.angle_gamma   90.00
#
_symmetry.space_group_name_H-M   'P 1'
#
loop_
_entity.id
_entity.type
_entity.pdbx_description
1 polymer ?
#
loop_
_entity_poly.entity_id
_entity_poly.type
_entity_poly.pdbx_seq_one_letter_code
_entity_poly.pdbx_strand_id
1 'polypeptide(L)'
;MADVEALVAALTLEEKVALTAGEGMFSLVGVDRLGIPQVNVTDGPSGARGIGLPGEDLAPSTCLPCGSAVGATWDPALAEALGALVGREARERGCRGLLAPTVNLHRHPLAGRNFECYSEDPLLSGRLAAGYVRGVQGKGVFATVKHFVANEAEFERMTISSDVDERALRELYLVPFELAVKEGGALGIMTSYNRLDGHWLTEQRGLLVDLLRDEWGFEGLVMTDWFAMADTETSLRSGLDLEMPGPGRALGDGLVDAVRDGRVPESDLDAAVARLLGGLDRIGALDEPTPPVAPTPPTEADRTLLRRAAADGFRVEILAGDDLDGEVVAEEHLDELNRLHLDLAAAAALAEATSGGAGGGIDGDGAAPPEPRVTALRITGIVVPAETGRFELVLSGVGTARVYLDDALVLDGVTDPPPAGGTGFFGLARQDTSTEVELTAGAPVAVRVEYFDEGNVMSGVRVGFRTTEEAV
;
A
#
# COMPACT_ATOMS: atom_id res chain seq x y z
N MET A 1 2.96 0.98 -31.46
CA MET A 1 2.30 -0.33 -31.32
C MET A 1 3.11 -1.31 -32.13
N ALA A 2 4.01 -1.99 -31.43
CA ALA A 2 4.81 -3.07 -31.97
C ALA A 2 3.89 -4.23 -32.43
N ASP A 3 4.37 -5.01 -33.40
CA ASP A 3 3.73 -6.27 -33.77
C ASP A 3 4.14 -7.35 -32.76
N VAL A 4 3.39 -7.42 -31.65
CA VAL A 4 3.65 -8.35 -30.53
C VAL A 4 3.59 -9.80 -31.01
N GLU A 5 2.66 -10.14 -31.90
CA GLU A 5 2.55 -11.50 -32.45
C GLU A 5 3.80 -11.88 -33.25
N ALA A 6 4.31 -10.97 -34.07
CA ALA A 6 5.55 -11.19 -34.81
C ALA A 6 6.77 -11.31 -33.87
N LEU A 7 6.84 -10.53 -32.78
CA LEU A 7 7.89 -10.67 -31.78
C LEU A 7 7.84 -12.04 -31.09
N VAL A 8 6.65 -12.49 -30.66
CA VAL A 8 6.47 -13.81 -30.03
C VAL A 8 6.88 -14.94 -30.99
N ALA A 9 6.49 -14.85 -32.26
CA ALA A 9 6.86 -15.83 -33.27
C ALA A 9 8.37 -15.85 -33.59
N ALA A 10 9.07 -14.73 -33.37
CA ALA A 10 10.50 -14.60 -33.63
C ALA A 10 11.39 -15.06 -32.46
N LEU A 11 10.84 -15.18 -31.24
CA LEU A 11 11.56 -15.65 -30.05
C LEU A 11 11.85 -17.15 -30.14
N THR A 12 13.04 -17.57 -29.69
CA THR A 12 13.31 -18.99 -29.42
C THR A 12 12.57 -19.46 -28.17
N LEU A 13 12.44 -20.77 -27.99
CA LEU A 13 11.84 -21.33 -26.77
C LEU A 13 12.56 -20.85 -25.50
N GLU A 14 13.88 -20.83 -25.50
CA GLU A 14 14.69 -20.34 -24.38
C GLU A 14 14.47 -18.84 -24.12
N GLU A 15 14.38 -18.02 -25.18
CA GLU A 15 14.08 -16.59 -25.03
C GLU A 15 12.67 -16.38 -24.46
N LYS A 16 11.67 -17.17 -24.88
CA LYS A 16 10.31 -17.13 -24.32
C LYS A 16 10.29 -17.50 -22.84
N VAL A 17 10.95 -18.59 -22.46
CA VAL A 17 11.04 -19.03 -21.06
C VAL A 17 11.75 -17.98 -20.21
N ALA A 18 12.86 -17.41 -20.68
CA ALA A 18 13.58 -16.38 -19.95
C ALA A 18 12.72 -15.14 -19.68
N LEU A 19 11.84 -14.76 -20.61
CA LEU A 19 10.89 -13.65 -20.44
C LEU A 19 9.77 -13.93 -19.42
N THR A 20 9.55 -15.18 -19.01
CA THR A 20 8.58 -15.55 -17.96
C THR A 20 9.18 -15.62 -16.55
N ALA A 21 10.41 -15.14 -16.38
CA ALA A 21 11.04 -14.98 -15.07
C ALA A 21 11.77 -13.64 -14.96
N GLY A 22 11.97 -13.17 -13.73
CA GLY A 22 12.91 -12.09 -13.47
C GLY A 22 14.33 -12.44 -13.95
N GLU A 23 15.07 -11.43 -14.38
CA GLU A 23 16.53 -11.52 -14.60
C GLU A 23 17.27 -11.48 -13.25
N GLY A 24 16.81 -10.62 -12.35
CA GLY A 24 17.33 -10.46 -10.99
C GLY A 24 16.24 -10.03 -10.01
N MET A 25 16.64 -9.35 -8.93
CA MET A 25 15.72 -8.98 -7.85
C MET A 25 14.61 -8.01 -8.31
N PHE A 26 14.95 -7.08 -9.20
CA PHE A 26 14.08 -5.97 -9.64
C PHE A 26 14.16 -5.73 -11.16
N SER A 27 14.62 -6.71 -11.92
CA SER A 27 14.79 -6.63 -13.37
C SER A 27 14.11 -7.79 -14.08
N LEU A 28 13.51 -7.49 -15.24
CA LEU A 28 12.91 -8.42 -16.19
C LEU A 28 13.86 -8.62 -17.35
N VAL A 29 13.88 -9.81 -17.94
CA VAL A 29 14.77 -10.15 -19.05
C VAL A 29 14.48 -9.30 -20.30
N GLY A 30 15.53 -8.91 -21.02
CA GLY A 30 15.47 -8.33 -22.37
C GLY A 30 16.01 -9.28 -23.44
N VAL A 31 15.74 -8.98 -24.72
CA VAL A 31 16.23 -9.74 -25.88
C VAL A 31 16.75 -8.77 -26.96
N ASP A 32 18.04 -8.45 -26.88
CA ASP A 32 18.72 -7.47 -27.74
C ASP A 32 18.53 -7.73 -29.24
N ARG A 33 18.58 -9.00 -29.66
CA ARG A 33 18.40 -9.42 -31.07
C ARG A 33 17.07 -8.94 -31.66
N LEU A 34 16.04 -8.85 -30.82
CA LEU A 34 14.69 -8.46 -31.20
C LEU A 34 14.34 -7.04 -30.75
N GLY A 35 15.29 -6.32 -30.15
CA GLY A 35 15.05 -4.97 -29.61
C GLY A 35 14.11 -4.95 -28.40
N ILE A 36 13.91 -6.09 -27.72
CA ILE A 36 13.11 -6.15 -26.50
C ILE A 36 13.99 -5.67 -25.35
N PRO A 37 13.67 -4.56 -24.67
CA PRO A 37 14.51 -4.04 -23.60
C PRO A 37 14.45 -4.88 -22.34
N GLN A 38 15.55 -4.87 -21.59
CA GLN A 38 15.52 -5.20 -20.17
C GLN A 38 14.72 -4.11 -19.44
N VAL A 39 13.80 -4.51 -18.58
CA VAL A 39 12.92 -3.58 -17.85
C VAL A 39 13.12 -3.74 -16.36
N ASN A 40 13.33 -2.63 -15.65
CA ASN A 40 13.34 -2.64 -14.20
C ASN A 40 11.94 -2.40 -13.63
N VAL A 41 11.62 -3.12 -12.57
CA VAL A 41 10.47 -2.88 -11.70
C VAL A 41 10.97 -2.29 -10.38
N THR A 42 10.11 -1.58 -9.67
CA THR A 42 10.46 -1.08 -8.35
C THR A 42 9.28 -1.16 -7.42
N ASP A 43 9.57 -1.41 -6.14
CA ASP A 43 8.58 -1.21 -5.10
C ASP A 43 8.12 0.24 -5.12
N GLY A 44 6.80 0.36 -5.04
CA GLY A 44 6.24 0.58 -3.72
C GLY A 44 4.89 1.28 -3.77
N PRO A 45 3.96 0.98 -2.84
CA PRO A 45 2.71 1.74 -2.74
C PRO A 45 2.92 3.17 -2.23
N SER A 46 3.99 3.40 -1.45
CA SER A 46 4.30 4.71 -0.85
C SER A 46 5.43 5.48 -1.55
N GLY A 47 5.78 5.13 -2.80
CA GLY A 47 6.82 5.79 -3.57
C GLY A 47 7.69 4.81 -4.37
N ALA A 48 8.54 5.33 -5.24
CA ALA A 48 9.38 4.52 -6.13
C ALA A 48 10.80 4.35 -5.55
N ARG A 49 11.05 3.25 -4.82
CA ARG A 49 12.34 3.02 -4.12
C ARG A 49 13.55 3.00 -5.07
N GLY A 50 13.35 2.56 -6.31
CA GLY A 50 14.41 2.18 -7.25
C GLY A 50 14.78 0.69 -7.17
N ILE A 51 15.91 0.33 -7.76
CA ILE A 51 16.36 -1.06 -7.95
C ILE A 51 17.30 -1.58 -6.86
N GLY A 52 17.71 -0.73 -5.93
CA GLY A 52 18.64 -1.14 -4.87
C GLY A 52 17.96 -1.87 -3.72
N LEU A 53 18.79 -2.60 -2.98
CA LEU A 53 18.39 -3.29 -1.75
C LEU A 53 18.45 -2.34 -0.54
N PRO A 54 17.71 -2.63 0.54
CA PRO A 54 17.84 -1.88 1.78
C PRO A 54 19.31 -1.82 2.25
N GLY A 55 19.81 -0.60 2.50
CA GLY A 55 21.19 -0.35 2.92
C GLY A 55 22.18 -0.02 1.79
N GLU A 56 21.72 0.01 0.53
CA GLU A 56 22.50 0.57 -0.58
C GLU A 56 22.29 2.09 -0.69
N ASP A 57 23.33 2.82 -1.14
CA ASP A 57 23.30 4.28 -1.31
C ASP A 57 22.41 4.66 -2.51
N LEU A 58 21.10 4.72 -2.25
CA LEU A 58 20.06 5.04 -3.23
C LEU A 58 19.79 6.54 -3.27
N ALA A 59 19.53 7.06 -4.48
CA ALA A 59 19.06 8.42 -4.62
C ALA A 59 17.74 8.60 -3.83
N PRO A 60 17.61 9.65 -3.00
CA PRO A 60 16.39 9.89 -2.22
C PRO A 60 15.16 9.88 -3.11
N SER A 61 14.05 9.33 -2.62
CA SER A 61 12.77 9.33 -3.34
C SER A 61 11.70 10.02 -2.52
N THR A 62 10.65 10.50 -3.19
CA THR A 62 9.47 10.93 -2.48
C THR A 62 8.84 9.76 -1.73
N CYS A 63 8.61 9.96 -0.44
CA CYS A 63 7.75 9.09 0.35
C CYS A 63 6.35 9.69 0.42
N LEU A 64 5.37 8.98 -0.15
CA LEU A 64 3.96 9.32 -0.01
C LEU A 64 3.48 9.01 1.42
N PRO A 65 2.37 9.63 1.85
CA PRO A 65 1.56 9.09 2.94
C PRO A 65 1.25 7.61 2.69
N CYS A 66 1.19 6.81 3.76
CA CYS A 66 0.88 5.39 3.63
C CYS A 66 -0.52 5.17 3.04
N GLY A 67 -0.77 3.97 2.51
CA GLY A 67 -2.03 3.62 1.85
C GLY A 67 -3.26 3.96 2.69
N SER A 68 -3.24 3.70 4.00
CA SER A 68 -4.38 3.99 4.88
C SER A 68 -4.65 5.49 5.02
N ALA A 69 -3.59 6.32 5.02
CA ALA A 69 -3.72 7.77 5.03
C ALA A 69 -4.28 8.29 3.69
N VAL A 70 -3.83 7.73 2.56
CA VAL A 70 -4.42 8.03 1.25
C VAL A 70 -5.89 7.58 1.20
N GLY A 71 -6.21 6.45 1.82
CA GLY A 71 -7.57 5.95 2.02
C GLY A 71 -8.48 6.95 2.72
N ALA A 72 -7.97 7.56 3.79
CA ALA A 72 -8.67 8.57 4.58
C ALA A 72 -8.97 9.87 3.82
N THR A 73 -8.36 10.10 2.65
CA THR A 73 -8.67 11.30 1.83
C THR A 73 -10.01 11.21 1.09
N TRP A 74 -10.50 9.98 0.82
CA TRP A 74 -11.67 9.73 -0.03
C TRP A 74 -11.63 10.41 -1.42
N ASP A 75 -10.43 10.73 -1.93
CA ASP A 75 -10.23 11.49 -3.16
C ASP A 75 -9.49 10.67 -4.24
N PRO A 76 -10.22 10.01 -5.17
CA PRO A 76 -9.63 9.32 -6.30
C PRO A 76 -8.80 10.20 -7.24
N ALA A 77 -9.10 11.50 -7.33
CA ALA A 77 -8.33 12.42 -8.16
C ALA A 77 -6.99 12.76 -7.50
N LEU A 78 -6.95 12.87 -6.18
CA LEU A 78 -5.71 12.95 -5.41
C LEU A 78 -4.89 11.68 -5.57
N ALA A 79 -5.49 10.49 -5.46
CA ALA A 79 -4.80 9.22 -5.70
C ALA A 79 -4.19 9.15 -7.12
N GLU A 80 -4.91 9.64 -8.14
CA GLU A 80 -4.40 9.75 -9.51
C GLU A 80 -3.22 10.72 -9.62
N ALA A 81 -3.26 11.87 -8.95
CA ALA A 81 -2.15 12.82 -8.91
C ALA A 81 -0.91 12.22 -8.21
N LEU A 82 -1.10 11.49 -7.11
CA LEU A 82 -0.03 10.77 -6.40
C LEU A 82 0.57 9.67 -7.26
N GLY A 83 -0.26 8.87 -7.95
CA GLY A 83 0.19 7.88 -8.92
C GLY A 83 1.01 8.52 -10.06
N ALA A 84 0.60 9.68 -10.54
CA ALA A 84 1.34 10.43 -11.57
C ALA A 84 2.69 11.00 -11.09
N LEU A 85 2.81 11.32 -9.79
CA LEU A 85 4.09 11.68 -9.17
C LEU A 85 5.02 10.47 -9.11
N VAL A 86 4.56 9.36 -8.53
CA VAL A 86 5.38 8.15 -8.36
C VAL A 86 5.74 7.52 -9.71
N GLY A 87 4.82 7.48 -10.66
CA GLY A 87 5.10 6.98 -12.02
C GLY A 87 6.17 7.80 -12.74
N ARG A 88 6.24 9.12 -12.49
CA ARG A 88 7.33 9.96 -13.01
C ARG A 88 8.66 9.62 -12.33
N GLU A 89 8.68 9.53 -11.01
CA GLU A 89 9.89 9.20 -10.25
C GLU A 89 10.45 7.81 -10.57
N ALA A 90 9.57 6.84 -10.82
CA ALA A 90 9.93 5.50 -11.28
C ALA A 90 10.66 5.57 -12.63
N ARG A 91 10.17 6.36 -13.59
CA ARG A 91 10.86 6.58 -14.88
C ARG A 91 12.21 7.24 -14.72
N GLU A 92 12.29 8.27 -13.90
CA GLU A 92 13.56 8.97 -13.61
C GLU A 92 14.60 8.05 -12.95
N ARG A 93 14.15 6.93 -12.36
CA ARG A 93 14.98 5.86 -11.79
C ARG A 93 15.23 4.69 -12.74
N GLY A 94 14.91 4.83 -14.02
CA GLY A 94 15.11 3.76 -15.00
C GLY A 94 14.10 2.60 -14.87
N CYS A 95 13.02 2.77 -14.11
CA CYS A 95 12.01 1.74 -13.90
C CYS A 95 10.79 1.96 -14.80
N ARG A 96 10.25 0.86 -15.34
CA ARG A 96 9.04 0.85 -16.18
C ARG A 96 7.90 0.03 -15.58
N GLY A 97 8.13 -0.65 -14.46
CA GLY A 97 7.07 -1.26 -13.65
C GLY A 97 7.07 -0.73 -12.22
N LEU A 98 5.88 -0.49 -11.67
CA LEU A 98 5.68 -0.11 -10.28
C LEU A 98 4.83 -1.17 -9.58
N LEU A 99 5.33 -1.68 -8.45
CA LEU A 99 4.68 -2.72 -7.66
C LEU A 99 3.66 -2.11 -6.68
N ALA A 100 2.64 -1.46 -7.25
CA ALA A 100 1.62 -0.70 -6.55
C ALA A 100 0.36 -0.53 -7.41
N PRO A 101 -0.80 -0.23 -6.79
CA PRO A 101 -1.04 -0.05 -5.36
C PRO A 101 -1.29 -1.37 -4.60
N THR A 102 -1.21 -1.34 -3.26
CA THR A 102 -1.70 -2.45 -2.42
C THR A 102 -3.16 -2.20 -2.03
N VAL A 103 -4.04 -3.18 -2.29
CA VAL A 103 -5.50 -3.05 -2.18
C VAL A 103 -6.18 -4.16 -1.38
N ASN A 104 -5.41 -4.95 -0.62
CA ASN A 104 -6.00 -5.87 0.36
C ASN A 104 -6.87 -5.10 1.37
N LEU A 105 -7.92 -5.72 1.90
CA LEU A 105 -8.85 -5.03 2.80
C LEU A 105 -8.37 -5.09 4.25
N HIS A 106 -8.70 -4.07 5.03
CA HIS A 106 -8.45 -4.07 6.48
C HIS A 106 -9.45 -4.98 7.23
N ARG A 107 -9.44 -6.30 6.95
CA ARG A 107 -10.33 -7.28 7.61
C ARG A 107 -10.21 -7.25 9.14
N HIS A 108 -8.98 -7.05 9.63
CA HIS A 108 -8.68 -7.02 11.05
C HIS A 108 -7.64 -5.94 11.33
N PRO A 109 -7.80 -5.11 12.37
CA PRO A 109 -6.92 -3.95 12.62
C PRO A 109 -5.46 -4.34 12.91
N LEU A 110 -5.23 -5.56 13.41
CA LEU A 110 -3.88 -6.06 13.73
C LEU A 110 -3.08 -6.58 12.52
N ALA A 111 -3.63 -6.54 11.31
CA ALA A 111 -2.90 -7.02 10.14
C ALA A 111 -1.70 -6.11 9.84
N GLY A 112 -0.50 -6.70 9.79
CA GLY A 112 0.77 -5.97 9.75
C GLY A 112 0.99 -5.09 8.52
N ARG A 113 0.18 -5.25 7.46
CA ARG A 113 0.25 -4.47 6.20
C ARG A 113 -0.97 -3.60 5.96
N ASN A 114 -1.84 -3.40 6.95
CA ASN A 114 -2.96 -2.46 6.80
C ASN A 114 -2.49 -1.07 6.40
N PHE A 115 -1.37 -0.60 6.96
CA PHE A 115 -0.84 0.74 6.68
C PHE A 115 -0.59 1.00 5.18
N GLU A 116 -0.22 -0.01 4.40
CA GLU A 116 0.02 0.13 2.95
C GLU A 116 -1.22 -0.11 2.09
N CYS A 117 -2.33 -0.53 2.69
CA CYS A 117 -3.62 -0.75 2.03
C CYS A 117 -4.57 0.44 2.28
N TYR A 118 -5.55 0.66 1.40
CA TYR A 118 -6.42 1.85 1.48
C TYR A 118 -7.45 1.81 2.61
N SER A 119 -8.33 0.79 2.66
CA SER A 119 -9.48 0.78 3.57
C SER A 119 -10.00 -0.63 3.84
N GLU A 120 -10.89 -0.76 4.83
CA GLU A 120 -11.80 -1.90 4.96
C GLU A 120 -12.92 -1.89 3.92
N ASP A 121 -13.26 -0.72 3.36
CA ASP A 121 -14.33 -0.60 2.36
C ASP A 121 -13.83 -0.97 0.95
N PRO A 122 -14.47 -1.94 0.28
CA PRO A 122 -14.04 -2.41 -1.04
C PRO A 122 -14.23 -1.40 -2.16
N LEU A 123 -15.29 -0.58 -2.10
CA LEU A 123 -15.60 0.40 -3.14
C LEU A 123 -14.61 1.56 -3.09
N LEU A 124 -14.34 2.10 -1.90
CA LEU A 124 -13.34 3.14 -1.67
C LEU A 124 -11.96 2.66 -2.12
N SER A 125 -11.53 1.48 -1.67
CA SER A 125 -10.24 0.90 -2.05
C SER A 125 -10.10 0.75 -3.56
N GLY A 126 -11.14 0.28 -4.25
CA GLY A 126 -11.12 0.14 -5.70
C GLY A 126 -11.14 1.46 -6.47
N ARG A 127 -11.89 2.47 -6.01
CA ARG A 127 -11.92 3.80 -6.65
C ARG A 127 -10.59 4.53 -6.54
N LEU A 128 -9.95 4.46 -5.37
CA LEU A 128 -8.61 5.01 -5.15
C LEU A 128 -7.57 4.27 -6.00
N ALA A 129 -7.63 2.93 -6.01
CA ALA A 129 -6.75 2.11 -6.83
C ALA A 129 -6.88 2.43 -8.33
N ALA A 130 -8.10 2.56 -8.85
CA ALA A 130 -8.33 2.92 -10.24
C ALA A 130 -7.72 4.28 -10.60
N GLY A 131 -7.86 5.29 -9.72
CA GLY A 131 -7.20 6.59 -9.87
C GLY A 131 -5.67 6.46 -9.90
N TYR A 132 -5.10 5.81 -8.88
CA TYR A 132 -3.66 5.61 -8.76
C TYR A 132 -3.07 4.89 -9.99
N VAL A 133 -3.71 3.82 -10.45
CA VAL A 133 -3.32 3.07 -11.66
C VAL A 133 -3.28 3.98 -12.89
N ARG A 134 -4.33 4.78 -13.14
CA ARG A 134 -4.33 5.73 -14.27
C ARG A 134 -3.18 6.74 -14.16
N GLY A 135 -2.92 7.25 -12.96
CA GLY A 135 -1.83 8.19 -12.70
C GLY A 135 -0.47 7.62 -13.06
N VAL A 136 -0.16 6.43 -12.56
CA VAL A 136 1.10 5.71 -12.81
C VAL A 136 1.26 5.41 -14.30
N GLN A 137 0.24 4.79 -14.91
CA GLN A 137 0.29 4.36 -16.30
C GLN A 137 0.30 5.51 -17.29
N GLY A 138 -0.34 6.64 -16.95
CA GLY A 138 -0.26 7.88 -17.71
C GLY A 138 1.16 8.47 -17.80
N LYS A 139 2.11 7.97 -17.00
CA LYS A 139 3.53 8.29 -17.12
C LYS A 139 4.33 7.29 -17.93
N GLY A 140 3.75 6.20 -18.44
CA GLY A 140 4.49 5.17 -19.19
C GLY A 140 5.26 4.23 -18.28
N VAL A 141 4.63 3.87 -17.15
CA VAL A 141 5.05 2.84 -16.18
C VAL A 141 3.86 1.92 -15.96
N PHE A 142 4.01 0.60 -16.09
CA PHE A 142 2.89 -0.30 -15.84
C PHE A 142 2.68 -0.47 -14.33
N ALA A 143 1.44 -0.33 -13.87
CA ALA A 143 1.07 -0.49 -12.46
C ALA A 143 0.74 -1.95 -12.17
N THR A 144 1.16 -2.45 -11.00
CA THR A 144 0.93 -3.83 -10.56
C THR A 144 0.12 -3.84 -9.27
N VAL A 145 -1.18 -4.09 -9.39
CA VAL A 145 -2.10 -4.10 -8.25
C VAL A 145 -1.87 -5.36 -7.41
N LYS A 146 -1.76 -5.22 -6.09
CA LYS A 146 -1.37 -6.33 -5.19
C LYS A 146 -2.13 -6.36 -3.86
N HIS A 147 -2.24 -7.47 -3.15
CA HIS A 147 -1.83 -8.83 -3.54
C HIS A 147 -3.08 -9.67 -3.79
N PHE A 148 -3.21 -10.22 -4.99
CA PHE A 148 -4.38 -10.93 -5.48
C PHE A 148 -4.33 -12.40 -5.06
N VAL A 149 -5.14 -12.87 -4.10
CA VAL A 149 -6.12 -12.14 -3.28
C VAL A 149 -6.15 -12.73 -1.87
N ALA A 150 -6.87 -12.06 -0.97
CA ALA A 150 -7.13 -12.53 0.39
C ALA A 150 -5.86 -12.65 1.28
N ASN A 151 -4.95 -11.68 1.16
CA ASN A 151 -3.72 -11.59 1.94
C ASN A 151 -3.82 -10.57 3.10
N GLU A 152 -4.83 -10.72 3.95
CA GLU A 152 -5.12 -9.75 5.02
C GLU A 152 -4.41 -10.08 6.34
N ALA A 153 -3.42 -10.97 6.35
CA ALA A 153 -2.64 -11.30 7.54
C ALA A 153 -1.20 -11.71 7.19
N GLU A 154 -0.23 -11.16 7.93
CA GLU A 154 1.18 -11.54 7.79
C GLU A 154 1.52 -12.85 8.50
N PHE A 155 0.67 -13.29 9.43
CA PHE A 155 0.85 -14.55 10.15
C PHE A 155 0.90 -15.71 9.17
N GLU A 156 2.06 -16.37 9.10
CA GLU A 156 2.28 -17.50 8.20
C GLU A 156 1.85 -17.21 6.75
N ARG A 157 2.01 -15.97 6.26
CA ARG A 157 1.47 -15.55 4.94
C ARG A 157 1.88 -16.46 3.78
N MET A 158 3.03 -17.12 3.88
CA MET A 158 3.54 -18.07 2.87
C MET A 158 2.93 -19.48 2.96
N THR A 159 2.09 -19.78 3.95
CA THR A 159 1.53 -21.12 4.18
C THR A 159 0.08 -21.11 4.62
N ILE A 160 -0.44 -20.02 5.18
CA ILE A 160 -1.83 -19.91 5.62
C ILE A 160 -2.81 -20.08 4.46
N SER A 161 -4.00 -20.61 4.75
CA SER A 161 -5.14 -20.57 3.84
C SER A 161 -6.15 -19.54 4.35
N SER A 162 -6.52 -18.62 3.47
CA SER A 162 -7.70 -17.78 3.65
C SER A 162 -8.89 -18.56 3.08
N ASP A 163 -9.77 -19.05 3.95
CA ASP A 163 -10.95 -19.80 3.53
C ASP A 163 -12.15 -18.84 3.55
N VAL A 164 -12.61 -18.44 2.36
CA VAL A 164 -13.55 -17.32 2.18
C VAL A 164 -14.68 -17.78 1.27
N ASP A 165 -15.92 -17.65 1.72
CA ASP A 165 -17.06 -18.00 0.87
C ASP A 165 -17.14 -17.10 -0.36
N GLU A 166 -17.67 -17.65 -1.46
CA GLU A 166 -17.70 -16.97 -2.76
C GLU A 166 -18.37 -15.59 -2.69
N ARG A 167 -19.40 -15.43 -1.87
CA ARG A 167 -20.10 -14.16 -1.74
C ARG A 167 -19.19 -13.10 -1.11
N ALA A 168 -18.56 -13.41 0.02
CA ALA A 168 -17.60 -12.51 0.65
C ALA A 168 -16.41 -12.21 -0.27
N LEU A 169 -15.91 -13.22 -0.98
CA LEU A 169 -14.83 -13.05 -1.96
C LEU A 169 -15.21 -12.06 -3.07
N ARG A 170 -16.40 -12.22 -3.65
CA ARG A 170 -16.92 -11.41 -4.77
C ARG A 170 -17.37 -10.01 -4.35
N GLU A 171 -18.03 -9.87 -3.19
CA GLU A 171 -18.59 -8.59 -2.72
C GLU A 171 -17.55 -7.72 -1.99
N LEU A 172 -16.46 -8.31 -1.48
CA LEU A 172 -15.43 -7.60 -0.73
C LEU A 172 -14.05 -7.68 -1.41
N TYR A 173 -13.35 -8.81 -1.26
CA TYR A 173 -11.91 -8.89 -1.54
C TYR A 173 -11.54 -8.73 -3.02
N LEU A 174 -12.45 -9.10 -3.94
CA LEU A 174 -12.23 -8.98 -5.38
C LEU A 174 -12.58 -7.60 -5.94
N VAL A 175 -13.48 -6.86 -5.29
CA VAL A 175 -13.98 -5.56 -5.80
C VAL A 175 -12.87 -4.53 -6.05
N PRO A 176 -11.87 -4.35 -5.16
CA PRO A 176 -10.78 -3.42 -5.43
C PRO A 176 -9.98 -3.76 -6.69
N PHE A 177 -9.73 -5.04 -6.93
CA PHE A 177 -9.03 -5.53 -8.11
C PHE A 177 -9.89 -5.39 -9.37
N GLU A 178 -11.19 -5.73 -9.30
CA GLU A 178 -12.12 -5.57 -10.41
C GLU A 178 -12.16 -4.11 -10.88
N LEU A 179 -12.27 -3.16 -9.96
CA LEU A 179 -12.29 -1.73 -10.28
C LEU A 179 -10.93 -1.25 -10.82
N ALA A 180 -9.81 -1.72 -10.25
CA ALA A 180 -8.48 -1.39 -10.78
C ALA A 180 -8.27 -1.92 -12.22
N VAL A 181 -8.83 -3.08 -12.55
CA VAL A 181 -8.82 -3.64 -13.92
C VAL A 181 -9.76 -2.86 -14.83
N LYS A 182 -11.06 -2.81 -14.51
CA LYS A 182 -12.11 -2.29 -15.41
C LYS A 182 -12.11 -0.77 -15.54
N GLU A 183 -11.76 -0.05 -14.48
CA GLU A 183 -11.80 1.42 -14.46
C GLU A 183 -10.40 2.06 -14.41
N GLY A 184 -9.43 1.36 -13.82
CA GLY A 184 -8.03 1.80 -13.81
C GLY A 184 -7.28 1.41 -15.08
N GLY A 185 -7.66 0.29 -15.72
CA GLY A 185 -6.95 -0.28 -16.85
C GLY A 185 -5.61 -0.90 -16.45
N ALA A 186 -5.52 -1.50 -15.25
CA ALA A 186 -4.30 -2.10 -14.72
C ALA A 186 -3.63 -3.03 -15.74
N LEU A 187 -2.31 -2.94 -15.82
CA LEU A 187 -1.47 -3.76 -16.72
C LEU A 187 -0.73 -4.89 -16.00
N GLY A 188 -0.73 -4.87 -14.66
CA GLY A 188 -0.14 -5.90 -13.82
C GLY A 188 -1.04 -6.26 -12.64
N ILE A 189 -1.07 -7.56 -12.31
CA ILE A 189 -1.59 -8.10 -11.05
C ILE A 189 -0.48 -8.92 -10.41
N MET A 190 -0.28 -8.76 -9.10
CA MET A 190 0.63 -9.61 -8.33
C MET A 190 -0.17 -10.57 -7.47
N THR A 191 0.07 -11.88 -7.61
CA THR A 191 -0.59 -12.89 -6.78
C THR A 191 -0.11 -12.81 -5.33
N SER A 192 -0.96 -13.15 -4.39
CA SER A 192 -0.59 -13.22 -2.98
C SER A 192 0.22 -14.47 -2.61
N TYR A 193 0.83 -14.42 -1.44
CA TYR A 193 1.57 -15.55 -0.85
C TYR A 193 0.68 -16.68 -0.33
N ASN A 194 -0.50 -16.34 0.20
CA ASN A 194 -1.34 -17.27 0.92
C ASN A 194 -1.95 -18.33 -0.01
N ARG A 195 -2.76 -19.22 0.55
CA ARG A 195 -3.69 -20.06 -0.19
C ARG A 195 -5.09 -19.45 -0.09
N LEU A 196 -5.93 -19.73 -1.08
CA LEU A 196 -7.37 -19.46 -1.03
C LEU A 196 -8.08 -20.80 -1.10
N ASP A 197 -8.90 -21.11 -0.09
CA ASP A 197 -9.62 -22.38 0.04
C ASP A 197 -8.70 -23.61 -0.11
N GLY A 198 -7.49 -23.54 0.45
CA GLY A 198 -6.51 -24.62 0.51
C GLY A 198 -5.56 -24.71 -0.69
N HIS A 199 -5.73 -23.88 -1.72
CA HIS A 199 -4.96 -23.93 -2.97
C HIS A 199 -4.12 -22.66 -3.20
N TRP A 200 -2.90 -22.81 -3.73
CA TRP A 200 -2.03 -21.68 -4.05
C TRP A 200 -2.62 -20.82 -5.17
N LEU A 201 -2.56 -19.50 -5.03
CA LEU A 201 -3.16 -18.56 -6.01
C LEU A 201 -2.58 -18.73 -7.41
N THR A 202 -1.29 -19.05 -7.51
CA THR A 202 -0.58 -19.29 -8.77
C THR A 202 -1.12 -20.48 -9.57
N GLU A 203 -1.78 -21.44 -8.92
CA GLU A 203 -2.35 -22.65 -9.52
C GLU A 203 -3.87 -22.57 -9.74
N GLN A 204 -4.49 -21.42 -9.44
CA GLN A 204 -5.94 -21.27 -9.50
C GLN A 204 -6.43 -20.72 -10.84
N ARG A 205 -6.59 -21.60 -11.83
CA ARG A 205 -7.13 -21.23 -13.15
C ARG A 205 -8.49 -20.51 -13.09
N GLY A 206 -9.36 -20.93 -12.17
CA GLY A 206 -10.67 -20.28 -11.97
C GLY A 206 -10.56 -18.80 -11.60
N LEU A 207 -9.48 -18.40 -10.91
CA LEU A 207 -9.21 -17.01 -10.57
C LEU A 207 -8.45 -16.30 -11.69
N LEU A 208 -7.35 -16.88 -12.17
CA LEU A 208 -6.40 -16.19 -13.05
C LEU A 208 -6.85 -16.15 -14.53
N VAL A 209 -7.73 -17.05 -14.94
CA VAL A 209 -8.27 -17.08 -16.31
C VAL A 209 -9.76 -16.83 -16.29
N ASP A 210 -10.55 -17.72 -15.69
CA ASP A 210 -12.01 -17.68 -15.82
C ASP A 210 -12.60 -16.38 -15.24
N LEU A 211 -12.11 -15.94 -14.07
CA LEU A 211 -12.50 -14.65 -13.47
C LEU A 211 -11.73 -13.48 -14.09
N LEU A 212 -10.41 -13.45 -13.92
CA LEU A 212 -9.62 -12.26 -14.23
C LEU A 212 -9.65 -11.91 -15.73
N ARG A 213 -9.55 -12.91 -16.61
CA ARG A 213 -9.46 -12.69 -18.07
C ARG A 213 -10.82 -12.80 -18.75
N ASP A 214 -11.53 -13.89 -18.54
CA ASP A 214 -12.76 -14.17 -19.28
C ASP A 214 -13.94 -13.32 -18.76
N GLU A 215 -14.04 -13.11 -17.44
CA GLU A 215 -15.11 -12.30 -16.85
C GLU A 215 -14.77 -10.81 -16.80
N TRP A 216 -13.55 -10.45 -16.38
CA TRP A 216 -13.18 -9.03 -16.22
C TRP A 216 -12.51 -8.41 -17.46
N GLY A 217 -12.04 -9.22 -18.40
CA GLY A 217 -11.34 -8.73 -19.59
C GLY A 217 -9.91 -8.24 -19.31
N PHE A 218 -9.23 -8.78 -18.29
CA PHE A 218 -7.85 -8.40 -17.99
C PHE A 218 -6.87 -8.91 -19.06
N GLU A 219 -6.20 -7.97 -19.72
CA GLU A 219 -5.22 -8.25 -20.77
C GLU A 219 -3.77 -8.08 -20.32
N GLY A 220 -3.57 -7.67 -19.05
CA GLY A 220 -2.24 -7.47 -18.48
C GLY A 220 -1.56 -8.77 -18.05
N LEU A 221 -0.41 -8.61 -17.40
CA LEU A 221 0.40 -9.70 -16.87
C LEU A 221 0.03 -10.03 -15.43
N VAL A 222 0.06 -11.31 -15.08
CA VAL A 222 -0.02 -11.82 -13.72
C VAL A 222 1.38 -12.28 -13.30
N MET A 223 1.92 -11.69 -12.24
CA MET A 223 3.20 -12.08 -11.65
C MET A 223 3.06 -12.64 -10.24
N THR A 224 4.04 -13.40 -9.80
CA THR A 224 4.13 -13.80 -8.39
C THR A 224 4.51 -12.60 -7.52
N ASP A 225 4.09 -12.59 -6.25
CA ASP A 225 4.90 -11.92 -5.22
C ASP A 225 6.27 -12.61 -5.14
N TRP A 226 7.26 -11.97 -4.52
CA TRP A 226 8.63 -12.44 -4.48
C TRP A 226 8.72 -13.83 -3.86
N PHE A 227 9.18 -14.81 -4.63
CA PHE A 227 9.28 -16.22 -4.23
C PHE A 227 7.94 -16.95 -3.97
N ALA A 228 6.79 -16.32 -4.25
CA ALA A 228 5.45 -16.89 -4.05
C ALA A 228 5.04 -17.89 -5.15
N MET A 229 5.91 -18.86 -5.41
CA MET A 229 5.78 -19.81 -6.51
C MET A 229 5.55 -21.23 -5.98
N ALA A 230 4.53 -21.91 -6.52
CA ALA A 230 4.12 -23.24 -6.06
C ALA A 230 4.68 -24.37 -6.93
N ASP A 231 4.41 -24.31 -8.24
CA ASP A 231 4.79 -25.36 -9.22
C ASP A 231 5.06 -24.77 -10.61
N THR A 232 5.96 -25.39 -11.38
CA THR A 232 6.30 -24.98 -12.76
C THR A 232 5.12 -25.14 -13.72
N GLU A 233 4.63 -26.36 -13.90
CA GLU A 233 3.71 -26.69 -14.99
C GLU A 233 2.30 -26.18 -14.71
N THR A 234 1.84 -26.40 -13.49
CA THR A 234 0.47 -26.09 -13.07
C THR A 234 0.24 -24.58 -13.05
N SER A 235 1.22 -23.80 -12.57
CA SER A 235 1.05 -22.35 -12.47
C SER A 235 0.94 -21.67 -13.84
N LEU A 236 1.84 -22.01 -14.77
CA LEU A 236 1.80 -21.45 -16.12
C LEU A 236 0.49 -21.83 -16.84
N ARG A 237 0.07 -23.11 -16.76
CA ARG A 237 -1.19 -23.58 -17.35
C ARG A 237 -2.43 -22.97 -16.68
N SER A 238 -2.28 -22.46 -15.46
CA SER A 238 -3.34 -21.78 -14.72
C SER A 238 -3.41 -20.30 -15.04
N GLY A 239 -2.47 -19.72 -15.80
CA GLY A 239 -2.53 -18.34 -16.27
C GLY A 239 -1.58 -17.37 -15.56
N LEU A 240 -0.63 -17.87 -14.76
CA LEU A 240 0.52 -17.11 -14.27
C LEU A 240 1.45 -16.79 -15.45
N ASP A 241 1.91 -15.55 -15.58
CA ASP A 241 2.74 -15.11 -16.70
C ASP A 241 4.22 -14.93 -16.33
N LEU A 242 4.52 -14.56 -15.07
CA LEU A 242 5.86 -14.13 -14.67
C LEU A 242 6.22 -14.54 -13.24
N GLU A 243 7.34 -15.25 -13.06
CA GLU A 243 7.94 -15.56 -11.76
C GLU A 243 8.91 -14.45 -11.33
N MET A 244 8.75 -13.93 -10.11
CA MET A 244 9.66 -12.99 -9.47
C MET A 244 10.15 -13.52 -8.11
N PRO A 245 11.39 -13.20 -7.69
CA PRO A 245 12.46 -12.56 -8.48
C PRO A 245 13.20 -13.55 -9.39
N GLY A 246 14.16 -13.02 -10.15
CA GLY A 246 15.11 -13.79 -10.93
C GLY A 246 16.34 -14.29 -10.15
N PRO A 247 17.06 -15.30 -10.68
CA PRO A 247 16.68 -16.10 -11.85
C PRO A 247 15.52 -17.05 -11.55
N GLY A 248 14.68 -17.32 -12.56
CA GLY A 248 13.50 -18.19 -12.42
C GLY A 248 13.85 -19.57 -11.86
N ARG A 249 13.15 -19.97 -10.80
CA ARG A 249 13.33 -21.30 -10.17
C ARG A 249 12.36 -22.30 -10.79
N ALA A 250 11.11 -21.89 -10.96
CA ALA A 250 10.06 -22.72 -11.53
C ALA A 250 9.86 -22.44 -13.02
N LEU A 251 9.83 -21.18 -13.44
CA LEU A 251 9.75 -20.77 -14.85
C LEU A 251 11.14 -20.53 -15.47
N GLY A 252 12.14 -21.30 -15.02
CA GLY A 252 13.50 -21.32 -15.56
C GLY A 252 13.75 -22.54 -16.46
N ASP A 253 14.95 -23.09 -16.44
CA ASP A 253 15.38 -24.20 -17.32
C ASP A 253 14.41 -25.40 -17.33
N GLY A 254 13.80 -25.74 -16.19
CA GLY A 254 12.84 -26.83 -16.08
C GLY A 254 11.58 -26.65 -16.95
N LEU A 255 11.21 -25.42 -17.27
CA LEU A 255 10.08 -25.12 -18.15
C LEU A 255 10.42 -25.39 -19.62
N VAL A 256 11.67 -25.17 -20.05
CA VAL A 256 12.13 -25.52 -21.41
C VAL A 256 11.93 -27.02 -21.65
N ASP A 257 12.34 -27.84 -20.69
CA ASP A 257 12.18 -29.30 -20.76
C ASP A 257 10.69 -29.68 -20.74
N ALA A 258 9.87 -29.03 -19.91
CA ALA A 258 8.42 -29.28 -19.86
C ALA A 258 7.70 -29.02 -21.19
N VAL A 259 8.09 -27.96 -21.90
CA VAL A 259 7.54 -27.66 -23.23
C VAL A 259 8.03 -28.67 -24.28
N ARG A 260 9.32 -28.99 -24.28
CA ARG A 260 9.91 -29.99 -25.21
C ARG A 260 9.30 -31.38 -25.04
N ASP A 261 9.00 -31.76 -23.80
CA ASP A 261 8.36 -33.02 -23.46
C ASP A 261 6.83 -33.03 -23.74
N GLY A 262 6.25 -31.88 -24.09
CA GLY A 262 4.81 -31.72 -24.31
C GLY A 262 3.95 -31.74 -23.05
N ARG A 263 4.56 -31.63 -21.86
CA ARG A 263 3.86 -31.49 -20.57
C ARG A 263 3.17 -30.12 -20.45
N VAL A 264 3.81 -29.09 -21.01
CA VAL A 264 3.29 -27.73 -21.15
C VAL A 264 3.13 -27.41 -22.63
N PRO A 265 1.94 -26.99 -23.09
CA PRO A 265 1.78 -26.46 -24.45
C PRO A 265 2.59 -25.19 -24.66
N GLU A 266 3.38 -25.10 -25.74
CA GLU A 266 4.12 -23.86 -26.08
C GLU A 266 3.17 -22.66 -26.24
N SER A 267 1.91 -22.89 -26.63
CA SER A 267 0.88 -21.83 -26.72
C SER A 267 0.57 -21.15 -25.39
N ASP A 268 0.71 -21.86 -24.25
CA ASP A 268 0.49 -21.26 -22.94
C ASP A 268 1.64 -20.30 -22.60
N LEU A 269 2.86 -20.66 -22.98
CA LEU A 269 4.05 -19.82 -22.89
C LEU A 269 3.97 -18.61 -23.83
N ASP A 270 3.53 -18.81 -25.08
CA ASP A 270 3.31 -17.73 -26.05
C ASP A 270 2.33 -16.68 -25.51
N ALA A 271 1.24 -17.13 -24.87
CA ALA A 271 0.25 -16.24 -24.30
C ALA A 271 0.81 -15.42 -23.13
N ALA A 272 1.63 -16.02 -22.27
CA ALA A 272 2.30 -15.31 -21.17
C ALA A 272 3.25 -14.23 -21.69
N VAL A 273 4.10 -14.57 -22.66
CA VAL A 273 5.03 -13.63 -23.29
C VAL A 273 4.30 -12.51 -24.03
N ALA A 274 3.21 -12.83 -24.74
CA ALA A 274 2.40 -11.83 -25.44
C ALA A 274 1.82 -10.78 -24.49
N ARG A 275 1.38 -11.16 -23.28
CA ARG A 275 0.87 -10.21 -22.28
C ARG A 275 1.95 -9.32 -21.71
N LEU A 276 3.13 -9.87 -21.42
CA LEU A 276 4.28 -9.07 -21.01
C LEU A 276 4.62 -8.03 -22.08
N LEU A 277 4.84 -8.47 -23.32
CA LEU A 277 5.21 -7.58 -24.42
C LEU A 277 4.10 -6.58 -24.76
N GLY A 278 2.82 -6.99 -24.68
CA GLY A 278 1.68 -6.10 -24.84
C GLY A 278 1.59 -5.04 -23.75
N GLY A 279 1.87 -5.39 -22.50
CA GLY A 279 1.98 -4.44 -21.40
C GLY A 279 3.11 -3.42 -21.61
N LEU A 280 4.29 -3.89 -22.03
CA LEU A 280 5.43 -3.04 -22.36
C LEU A 280 5.14 -2.11 -23.55
N ASP A 281 4.45 -2.58 -24.58
CA ASP A 281 4.06 -1.76 -25.73
C ASP A 281 3.06 -0.66 -25.33
N ARG A 282 2.06 -0.98 -24.49
CA ARG A 282 1.05 -0.01 -24.01
C ARG A 282 1.66 1.17 -23.25
N ILE A 283 2.76 0.95 -22.54
CA ILE A 283 3.48 2.02 -21.84
C ILE A 283 4.61 2.66 -22.67
N GLY A 284 4.75 2.25 -23.94
CA GLY A 284 5.77 2.74 -24.87
C GLY A 284 7.19 2.25 -24.58
N ALA A 285 7.36 1.21 -23.75
CA ALA A 285 8.68 0.70 -23.38
C ALA A 285 9.39 0.01 -24.55
N LEU A 286 8.66 -0.58 -25.51
CA LEU A 286 9.27 -1.16 -26.71
C LEU A 286 9.81 -0.11 -27.69
N ASP A 287 9.22 1.09 -27.71
CA ASP A 287 9.67 2.22 -28.54
C ASP A 287 10.76 3.05 -27.83
N GLU A 288 10.71 3.14 -26.50
CA GLU A 288 11.64 3.90 -25.67
C GLU A 288 12.30 3.00 -24.60
N PRO A 289 13.25 2.13 -25.01
CA PRO A 289 13.75 0.99 -24.23
C PRO A 289 14.49 1.34 -22.94
N THR A 290 14.94 2.57 -22.75
CA THR A 290 15.64 2.98 -21.52
C THR A 290 15.35 4.45 -21.21
N PRO A 291 14.53 4.76 -20.20
CA PRO A 291 14.44 6.13 -19.73
C PRO A 291 15.78 6.51 -19.07
N PRO A 292 16.35 7.69 -19.35
CA PRO A 292 17.60 8.11 -18.73
C PRO A 292 17.42 8.18 -17.21
N VAL A 293 18.35 7.57 -16.47
CA VAL A 293 18.39 7.67 -15.01
C VAL A 293 18.83 9.09 -14.64
N ALA A 294 17.87 9.91 -14.25
CA ALA A 294 18.06 11.31 -13.91
C ALA A 294 17.06 11.71 -12.83
N PRO A 295 17.15 11.13 -11.61
CA PRO A 295 16.28 11.49 -10.50
C PRO A 295 16.38 12.99 -10.24
N THR A 296 15.24 13.67 -10.25
CA THR A 296 15.16 15.09 -9.93
C THR A 296 14.64 15.30 -8.51
N PRO A 297 15.12 16.33 -7.78
CA PRO A 297 14.53 16.69 -6.50
C PRO A 297 13.04 17.06 -6.67
N PRO A 298 12.18 16.74 -5.70
CA PRO A 298 10.76 17.11 -5.75
C PRO A 298 10.59 18.63 -5.94
N THR A 299 9.76 19.00 -6.92
CA THR A 299 9.40 20.39 -7.20
C THR A 299 8.52 20.97 -6.09
N GLU A 300 8.32 22.29 -6.06
CA GLU A 300 7.38 22.88 -5.08
C GLU A 300 5.94 22.40 -5.28
N ALA A 301 5.55 22.10 -6.52
CA ALA A 301 4.24 21.52 -6.82
C ALA A 301 4.13 20.09 -6.24
N ASP A 302 5.19 19.29 -6.33
CA ASP A 302 5.23 17.96 -5.73
C ASP A 302 5.15 18.05 -4.20
N ARG A 303 5.92 18.95 -3.59
CA ARG A 303 5.88 19.21 -2.14
C ARG A 303 4.50 19.67 -1.70
N THR A 304 3.84 20.52 -2.47
CA THR A 304 2.47 20.97 -2.20
C THR A 304 1.47 19.82 -2.29
N LEU A 305 1.59 18.96 -3.30
CA LEU A 305 0.77 17.76 -3.45
C LEU A 305 0.96 16.78 -2.28
N LEU A 306 2.21 16.56 -1.86
CA LEU A 306 2.54 15.67 -0.75
C LEU A 306 2.05 16.21 0.58
N ARG A 307 2.24 17.52 0.82
CA ARG A 307 1.64 18.21 1.96
C ARG A 307 0.15 17.95 1.93
N ARG A 308 -0.57 18.32 0.86
CA ARG A 308 -2.01 18.09 0.63
C ARG A 308 -2.47 16.61 0.74
N ALA A 309 -1.61 15.63 0.51
CA ALA A 309 -1.97 14.24 0.75
C ALA A 309 -1.81 13.80 2.21
N ALA A 310 -0.78 14.29 2.92
CA ALA A 310 -0.54 13.95 4.33
C ALA A 310 -1.64 14.56 5.21
N ALA A 311 -1.78 15.86 5.06
CA ALA A 311 -2.98 16.64 5.06
C ALA A 311 -4.38 16.05 5.03
N ASP A 312 -4.88 15.70 3.85
CA ASP A 312 -6.27 15.29 3.66
C ASP A 312 -6.53 14.04 4.54
N GLY A 313 -5.44 13.41 5.02
CA GLY A 313 -5.33 12.53 6.18
C GLY A 313 -5.54 13.12 7.61
N PHE A 314 -4.92 14.22 8.13
CA PHE A 314 -4.94 14.74 9.56
C PHE A 314 -4.74 16.30 9.79
N ARG A 315 -4.94 16.91 11.02
CA ARG A 315 -4.68 18.34 11.49
C ARG A 315 -4.05 18.37 12.90
N VAL A 316 -2.96 19.14 13.09
CA VAL A 316 -2.20 19.24 14.36
C VAL A 316 -1.77 20.69 14.65
N GLU A 317 -1.87 21.14 15.92
CA GLU A 317 -1.39 22.46 16.37
C GLU A 317 -0.26 22.31 17.42
N ILE A 318 0.86 23.05 17.26
CA ILE A 318 2.02 23.04 18.18
C ILE A 318 2.13 24.39 18.91
N LEU A 319 2.14 24.33 20.24
CA LEU A 319 2.12 25.51 21.14
C LEU A 319 3.50 25.76 21.77
N ALA A 320 3.80 27.03 22.06
CA ALA A 320 5.08 27.45 22.61
C ALA A 320 5.04 27.41 24.14
N GLY A 321 5.68 26.42 24.76
CA GLY A 321 5.84 26.36 26.22
C GLY A 321 5.44 25.01 26.82
N ASP A 322 5.31 24.99 28.14
CA ASP A 322 4.92 23.80 28.92
C ASP A 322 3.41 23.77 29.23
N ASP A 323 2.64 24.70 28.66
CA ASP A 323 1.19 24.83 28.86
C ASP A 323 0.44 25.08 27.54
N LEU A 324 -0.89 24.94 27.60
CA LEU A 324 -1.78 25.10 26.44
C LEU A 324 -2.17 26.56 26.17
N ASP A 325 -1.66 27.48 26.99
CA ASP A 325 -1.90 28.93 26.93
C ASP A 325 -0.79 29.66 26.15
N GLY A 326 0.24 28.93 25.71
CA GLY A 326 1.32 29.42 24.86
C GLY A 326 0.84 29.89 23.48
N GLU A 327 1.58 30.84 22.88
CA GLU A 327 1.35 31.21 21.48
C GLU A 327 1.60 29.99 20.57
N VAL A 328 0.75 29.83 19.55
CA VAL A 328 0.97 28.83 18.51
C VAL A 328 2.28 29.18 17.80
N VAL A 329 3.33 28.39 18.02
CA VAL A 329 4.64 28.57 17.35
C VAL A 329 4.68 27.89 16.00
N ALA A 330 3.83 26.89 15.80
CA ALA A 330 3.54 26.34 14.50
C ALA A 330 2.04 26.02 14.43
N GLU A 331 1.32 26.77 13.60
CA GLU A 331 -0.03 26.44 13.18
C GLU A 331 0.13 25.79 11.83
N GLU A 332 0.02 24.46 11.76
CA GLU A 332 -0.21 23.87 10.45
C GLU A 332 -1.71 23.97 10.16
N HIS A 333 -2.07 24.90 9.27
CA HIS A 333 -3.41 24.97 8.70
C HIS A 333 -3.56 23.82 7.77
N LEU A 334 -4.08 22.75 8.33
CA LEU A 334 -4.37 21.59 7.56
C LEU A 334 -5.70 21.89 6.75
N ASP A 335 -5.59 22.42 5.50
CA ASP A 335 -6.47 22.28 4.28
C ASP A 335 -6.58 20.82 3.79
N GLU A 336 -6.83 20.03 4.80
CA GLU A 336 -6.21 18.77 5.13
C GLU A 336 -7.10 18.34 6.32
N LEU A 337 -8.25 17.72 6.02
CA LEU A 337 -8.82 16.66 6.83
C LEU A 337 -10.27 16.39 6.46
N ASN A 338 -10.53 15.17 6.02
CA ASN A 338 -11.81 14.56 6.35
C ASN A 338 -11.64 13.07 6.69
N ARG A 339 -11.62 12.83 8.00
CA ARG A 339 -12.09 11.65 8.74
C ARG A 339 -11.01 10.70 9.26
N LEU A 340 -10.99 10.67 10.59
CA LEU A 340 -9.96 10.13 11.47
C LEU A 340 -10.39 8.81 12.12
N HIS A 341 -9.52 7.80 12.01
CA HIS A 341 -9.26 6.77 13.03
C HIS A 341 -7.89 7.10 13.64
N LEU A 342 -7.82 7.30 14.97
CA LEU A 342 -6.61 7.74 15.68
C LEU A 342 -5.70 6.55 16.05
N ASP A 343 -4.52 6.48 15.43
CA ASP A 343 -3.35 5.79 16.01
C ASP A 343 -2.14 6.74 15.95
N LEU A 344 -1.89 7.51 17.03
CA LEU A 344 -0.73 8.40 17.12
C LEU A 344 0.37 7.81 18.01
N ALA A 345 1.37 7.24 17.35
CA ALA A 345 2.74 7.26 17.85
C ALA A 345 3.35 8.64 17.53
N ALA A 346 3.15 9.62 18.41
CA ALA A 346 3.72 10.95 18.21
C ALA A 346 5.18 10.98 18.67
N ALA A 347 6.10 10.96 17.71
CA ALA A 347 7.30 11.78 17.71
C ALA A 347 8.19 11.72 18.96
N ALA A 348 8.83 10.57 19.18
CA ALA A 348 10.17 10.56 19.74
C ALA A 348 11.11 10.02 18.63
N ALA A 349 11.85 10.94 18.02
CA ALA A 349 12.76 10.80 16.89
C ALA A 349 12.16 11.18 15.52
N LEU A 350 12.50 12.40 15.09
CA LEU A 350 12.70 12.75 13.68
C LEU A 350 13.95 12.01 13.13
N ALA A 351 14.02 10.69 13.35
CA ALA A 351 15.04 9.80 12.82
C ALA A 351 14.34 8.50 12.39
N GLU A 352 14.39 8.24 11.07
CA GLU A 352 14.25 6.92 10.44
C GLU A 352 12.99 6.09 10.75
N ALA A 353 11.80 6.66 10.56
CA ALA A 353 10.57 5.87 10.39
C ALA A 353 9.67 6.47 9.30
N THR A 354 10.21 6.65 8.10
CA THR A 354 9.45 7.08 6.91
C THR A 354 8.59 5.98 6.30
N SER A 355 8.57 4.77 6.85
CA SER A 355 7.65 3.69 6.42
C SER A 355 7.71 2.52 7.39
N GLY A 356 6.57 1.85 7.62
CA GLY A 356 6.54 0.55 8.29
C GLY A 356 7.37 -0.49 7.54
N GLY A 357 7.97 -1.42 8.29
CA GLY A 357 9.04 -2.31 7.81
C GLY A 357 8.76 -3.18 6.58
N ALA A 358 9.86 -3.61 5.97
CA ALA A 358 10.04 -4.60 4.88
C ALA A 358 9.01 -4.55 3.73
N GLY A 359 9.25 -3.64 2.78
CA GLY A 359 8.54 -3.57 1.48
C GLY A 359 8.10 -2.16 1.10
N GLY A 360 7.78 -1.32 2.09
CA GLY A 360 7.35 0.07 1.91
C GLY A 360 8.37 1.14 2.27
N GLY A 361 9.54 0.74 2.82
CA GLY A 361 10.67 1.57 3.26
C GLY A 361 11.28 2.46 2.18
N ILE A 362 11.29 3.80 2.36
CA ILE A 362 12.06 4.75 1.53
C ILE A 362 12.82 5.72 2.45
N ASP A 363 14.13 5.89 2.21
CA ASP A 363 14.97 6.86 2.92
C ASP A 363 14.67 8.29 2.43
N GLY A 364 14.16 9.14 3.32
CA GLY A 364 13.83 10.54 3.03
C GLY A 364 15.04 11.48 3.14
N ASP A 365 15.05 12.56 2.35
CA ASP A 365 16.09 13.60 2.41
C ASP A 365 15.87 14.57 3.58
N GLY A 366 16.96 14.89 4.29
CA GLY A 366 17.05 16.01 5.23
C GLY A 366 16.89 15.64 6.72
N ALA A 367 18.02 15.46 7.41
CA ALA A 367 18.07 15.63 8.86
C ALA A 367 17.89 17.13 9.19
N ALA A 368 16.72 17.50 9.70
CA ALA A 368 16.57 18.76 10.40
C ALA A 368 17.50 18.76 11.63
N PRO A 369 18.04 19.92 12.07
CA PRO A 369 18.68 20.02 13.39
C PRO A 369 17.70 19.55 14.47
N PRO A 370 18.15 19.14 15.67
CA PRO A 370 17.24 18.64 16.71
C PRO A 370 16.25 19.75 17.10
N GLU A 371 15.05 19.66 16.52
CA GLU A 371 13.88 20.46 16.84
C GLU A 371 13.50 20.23 18.32
N PRO A 372 12.91 21.22 19.00
CA PRO A 372 12.57 21.11 20.41
C PRO A 372 11.64 19.91 20.66
N ARG A 373 11.90 19.20 21.75
CA ARG A 373 11.06 18.11 22.23
C ARG A 373 9.64 18.62 22.43
N VAL A 374 8.66 18.00 21.80
CA VAL A 374 7.24 18.34 21.96
C VAL A 374 6.80 18.01 23.38
N THR A 375 6.50 19.04 24.16
CA THR A 375 6.09 18.93 25.58
C THR A 375 4.58 18.86 25.74
N ALA A 376 3.82 19.44 24.81
CA ALA A 376 2.35 19.41 24.78
C ALA A 376 1.82 19.47 23.34
N LEU A 377 0.64 18.86 23.10
CA LEU A 377 -0.06 18.82 21.81
C LEU A 377 -1.55 19.07 22.00
N ARG A 378 -2.17 19.83 21.09
CA ARG A 378 -3.63 19.91 20.97
C ARG A 378 -4.06 19.33 19.62
N ILE A 379 -4.99 18.38 19.67
CA ILE A 379 -5.59 17.71 18.52
C ILE A 379 -7.07 18.04 18.54
N THR A 380 -7.64 18.49 17.43
CA THR A 380 -9.07 18.76 17.30
C THR A 380 -9.64 18.04 16.07
N GLY A 381 -10.89 17.61 16.13
CA GLY A 381 -11.56 16.89 15.05
C GLY A 381 -13.08 16.82 15.23
N ILE A 382 -13.77 16.19 14.29
CA ILE A 382 -15.22 15.95 14.32
C ILE A 382 -15.48 14.46 14.14
N VAL A 383 -16.25 13.86 15.05
CA VAL A 383 -16.74 12.48 14.94
C VAL A 383 -18.20 12.51 14.50
N VAL A 384 -18.54 11.74 13.46
CA VAL A 384 -19.93 11.54 13.03
C VAL A 384 -20.27 10.06 13.24
N PRO A 385 -21.01 9.71 14.29
CA PRO A 385 -21.37 8.32 14.58
C PRO A 385 -22.22 7.73 13.45
N ALA A 386 -21.97 6.47 13.09
CA ALA A 386 -22.82 5.74 12.16
C ALA A 386 -24.15 5.30 12.81
N GLU A 387 -24.13 5.10 14.12
CA GLU A 387 -25.25 4.58 14.91
C GLU A 387 -25.52 5.45 16.14
N THR A 388 -26.77 5.46 16.59
CA THR A 388 -27.16 6.15 17.83
C THR A 388 -27.04 5.16 18.97
N GLY A 389 -26.25 5.48 19.98
CA GLY A 389 -26.03 4.55 21.07
C GLY A 389 -25.04 5.05 22.12
N ARG A 390 -24.76 4.15 23.06
CA ARG A 390 -23.71 4.35 24.06
C ARG A 390 -22.40 3.80 23.52
N PHE A 391 -21.37 4.62 23.67
CA PHE A 391 -20.01 4.31 23.27
C PHE A 391 -19.11 4.45 24.49
N GLU A 392 -18.21 3.49 24.67
CA GLU A 392 -17.09 3.60 25.58
C GLU A 392 -15.98 4.38 24.86
N LEU A 393 -15.76 5.62 25.27
CA LEU A 393 -14.61 6.40 24.86
C LEU A 393 -13.41 5.96 25.69
N VAL A 394 -12.34 5.51 25.03
CA VAL A 394 -11.13 4.99 25.64
C VAL A 394 -9.95 5.91 25.34
N LEU A 395 -9.15 6.20 26.35
CA LEU A 395 -7.87 6.89 26.28
C LEU A 395 -6.74 5.94 26.69
N SER A 396 -5.72 5.82 25.84
CA SER A 396 -4.51 5.04 26.07
C SER A 396 -3.29 5.85 25.62
N GLY A 397 -2.12 5.68 26.23
CA GLY A 397 -0.97 6.47 25.83
C GLY A 397 0.25 6.36 26.74
N VAL A 398 1.37 6.89 26.25
CA VAL A 398 2.58 7.18 27.00
C VAL A 398 2.63 8.69 27.19
N GLY A 399 2.43 9.16 28.42
CA GLY A 399 2.14 10.55 28.75
C GLY A 399 0.75 10.71 29.36
N THR A 400 0.23 11.94 29.39
CA THR A 400 -1.13 12.22 29.92
C THR A 400 -1.95 12.98 28.89
N ALA A 401 -3.28 12.85 28.96
CA ALA A 401 -4.15 13.61 28.07
C ALA A 401 -5.53 13.90 28.66
N ARG A 402 -6.15 14.97 28.16
CA ARG A 402 -7.57 15.27 28.34
C ARG A 402 -8.31 15.07 27.03
N VAL A 403 -9.54 14.54 27.12
CA VAL A 403 -10.44 14.40 25.97
C VAL A 403 -11.71 15.19 26.23
N TYR A 404 -12.11 16.00 25.26
CA TYR A 404 -13.31 16.80 25.28
C TYR A 404 -14.22 16.41 24.12
N LEU A 405 -15.53 16.39 24.35
CA LEU A 405 -16.57 16.28 23.34
C LEU A 405 -17.46 17.53 23.40
N ASP A 406 -17.63 18.24 22.29
CA ASP A 406 -18.35 19.53 22.22
C ASP A 406 -17.95 20.49 23.35
N ASP A 407 -16.63 20.60 23.57
CA ASP A 407 -15.97 21.33 24.64
C ASP A 407 -16.25 20.88 26.08
N ALA A 408 -17.09 19.85 26.29
CA ALA A 408 -17.25 19.20 27.57
C ALA A 408 -16.09 18.22 27.82
N LEU A 409 -15.36 18.39 28.92
CA LEU A 409 -14.33 17.44 29.35
C LEU A 409 -14.99 16.10 29.71
N VAL A 410 -14.62 15.04 29.00
CA VAL A 410 -15.20 13.70 29.21
C VAL A 410 -14.19 12.72 29.81
N LEU A 411 -12.90 12.89 29.53
CA LEU A 411 -11.81 12.12 30.15
C LEU A 411 -10.69 13.06 30.59
N ASP A 412 -10.27 12.95 31.84
CA ASP A 412 -9.18 13.75 32.41
C ASP A 412 -8.03 12.86 32.90
N GLY A 413 -7.26 12.35 31.95
CA GLY A 413 -6.05 11.58 32.23
C GLY A 413 -4.86 12.44 32.65
N VAL A 414 -5.03 13.75 32.88
CA VAL A 414 -3.99 14.65 33.39
C VAL A 414 -4.16 14.86 34.89
N THR A 415 -5.37 15.23 35.33
CA THR A 415 -5.64 15.45 36.76
C THR A 415 -5.79 14.13 37.51
N ASP A 416 -6.30 13.08 36.85
CA ASP A 416 -6.40 11.71 37.38
C ASP A 416 -5.74 10.71 36.42
N PRO A 417 -4.39 10.69 36.37
CA PRO A 417 -3.68 9.89 35.37
C PRO A 417 -3.85 8.40 35.64
N PRO A 418 -4.09 7.57 34.60
CA PRO A 418 -4.23 6.15 34.80
C PRO A 418 -2.95 5.52 35.38
N PRO A 419 -3.04 4.41 36.13
CA PRO A 419 -1.88 3.72 36.65
C PRO A 419 -0.90 3.32 35.54
N ALA A 420 0.39 3.26 35.85
CA ALA A 420 1.39 2.73 34.93
C ALA A 420 1.18 1.22 34.67
N GLY A 421 1.78 0.69 33.59
CA GLY A 421 1.78 -0.73 33.28
C GLY A 421 0.69 -1.17 32.30
N GLY A 422 0.30 -0.30 31.37
CA GLY A 422 -0.47 -0.67 30.19
C GLY A 422 0.38 -1.48 29.20
N THR A 423 -0.28 -2.25 28.34
CA THR A 423 0.38 -3.13 27.35
C THR A 423 0.67 -2.43 26.01
N GLY A 424 0.07 -1.25 25.78
CA GLY A 424 0.31 -0.43 24.60
C GLY A 424 1.72 0.18 24.57
N PHE A 425 2.13 0.69 23.41
CA PHE A 425 3.42 1.39 23.23
C PHE A 425 4.61 0.60 23.79
N PHE A 426 4.77 -0.65 23.38
CA PHE A 426 5.84 -1.56 23.85
C PHE A 426 5.82 -1.81 25.38
N GLY A 427 4.65 -1.73 26.01
CA GLY A 427 4.49 -1.88 27.45
C GLY A 427 4.88 -0.63 28.26
N LEU A 428 5.10 0.50 27.59
CA LEU A 428 5.42 1.79 28.22
C LEU A 428 4.17 2.63 28.51
N ALA A 429 3.00 2.22 27.99
CA ALA A 429 1.77 2.94 28.19
C ALA A 429 1.31 2.92 29.65
N ARG A 430 0.48 3.91 30.00
CA ARG A 430 -0.42 3.80 31.15
C ARG A 430 -1.55 2.84 30.82
N GLN A 431 -2.21 2.32 31.84
CA GLN A 431 -3.43 1.54 31.67
C GLN A 431 -4.49 2.38 30.94
N ASP A 432 -5.29 1.72 30.11
CA ASP A 432 -6.40 2.39 29.44
C ASP A 432 -7.38 2.95 30.47
N THR A 433 -7.88 4.16 30.23
CA THR A 433 -9.02 4.73 30.97
C THR A 433 -10.17 4.96 30.01
N SER A 434 -11.40 4.83 30.49
CA SER A 434 -12.57 4.97 29.65
C SER A 434 -13.74 5.63 30.35
N THR A 435 -14.66 6.17 29.55
CA THR A 435 -15.92 6.77 30.00
C THR A 435 -17.01 6.45 28.99
N GLU A 436 -18.25 6.35 29.46
CA GLU A 436 -19.40 6.19 28.57
C GLU A 436 -19.87 7.54 28.04
N VAL A 437 -20.14 7.60 26.74
CA VAL A 437 -20.70 8.77 26.07
C VAL A 437 -21.87 8.34 25.18
N GLU A 438 -22.92 9.16 25.12
CA GLU A 438 -24.04 8.94 24.21
C GLU A 438 -23.81 9.74 22.93
N LEU A 439 -23.82 9.07 21.78
CA LEU A 439 -23.64 9.71 20.48
C LEU A 439 -24.87 9.41 19.60
N THR A 440 -25.20 10.35 18.72
CA THR A 440 -26.35 10.24 17.81
C THR A 440 -25.87 10.02 16.37
N ALA A 441 -26.45 9.03 15.69
CA ALA A 441 -26.16 8.73 14.29
C ALA A 441 -26.27 9.97 13.41
N GLY A 442 -25.24 10.25 12.61
CA GLY A 442 -25.21 11.38 11.68
C GLY A 442 -25.06 12.76 12.33
N ALA A 443 -25.06 12.86 13.67
CA ALA A 443 -24.81 14.12 14.37
C ALA A 443 -23.29 14.32 14.59
N PRO A 444 -22.68 15.39 14.05
CA PRO A 444 -21.27 15.68 14.29
C PRO A 444 -21.03 16.07 15.76
N VAL A 445 -19.96 15.54 16.34
CA VAL A 445 -19.48 15.83 17.70
C VAL A 445 -18.04 16.31 17.60
N ALA A 446 -17.74 17.50 18.11
CA ALA A 446 -16.39 18.03 18.16
C ALA A 446 -15.56 17.28 19.19
N VAL A 447 -14.39 16.76 18.80
CA VAL A 447 -13.45 16.10 19.69
C VAL A 447 -12.22 16.98 19.84
N ARG A 448 -11.77 17.20 21.07
CA ARG A 448 -10.47 17.82 21.35
C ARG A 448 -9.67 16.92 22.28
N VAL A 449 -8.43 16.63 21.92
CA VAL A 449 -7.46 15.92 22.77
C VAL A 449 -6.33 16.87 23.11
N GLU A 450 -6.04 17.01 24.39
CA GLU A 450 -4.91 17.79 24.88
C GLU A 450 -3.92 16.84 25.54
N TYR A 451 -2.78 16.64 24.90
CA TYR A 451 -1.75 15.71 25.32
C TYR A 451 -0.55 16.44 25.93
N PHE A 452 0.07 15.80 26.92
CA PHE A 452 1.25 16.31 27.62
C PHE A 452 2.28 15.18 27.76
N ASP A 453 3.51 15.45 27.32
CA ASP A 453 4.63 14.54 27.50
C ASP A 453 5.12 14.57 28.96
N GLU A 454 5.43 13.39 29.50
CA GLU A 454 5.94 13.26 30.87
C GLU A 454 7.46 12.99 30.91
N GLY A 455 8.17 13.25 29.81
CA GLY A 455 9.61 13.04 29.74
C GLY A 455 10.02 11.59 29.43
N ASN A 456 9.11 10.76 28.92
CA ASN A 456 9.37 9.36 28.56
C ASN A 456 10.26 9.22 27.31
N VAL A 457 10.88 8.05 27.12
CA VAL A 457 11.67 7.73 25.90
C VAL A 457 10.81 7.66 24.63
N MET A 458 9.50 7.59 24.79
CA MET A 458 8.47 7.54 23.76
C MET A 458 7.28 8.36 24.24
N SER A 459 6.59 9.01 23.31
CA SER A 459 5.41 9.84 23.57
C SER A 459 4.28 9.36 22.65
N GLY A 460 3.04 9.41 23.10
CA GLY A 460 1.92 8.98 22.26
C GLY A 460 0.60 8.90 22.99
N VAL A 461 -0.48 9.11 22.23
CA VAL A 461 -1.84 9.05 22.74
C VAL A 461 -2.76 8.43 21.71
N ARG A 462 -3.66 7.57 22.16
CA ARG A 462 -4.70 6.92 21.39
C ARG A 462 -6.04 7.21 22.06
N VAL A 463 -6.98 7.72 21.28
CA VAL A 463 -8.36 7.94 21.72
C VAL A 463 -9.28 7.22 20.74
N GLY A 464 -10.19 6.40 21.24
CA GLY A 464 -11.09 5.62 20.39
C GLY A 464 -12.45 5.38 21.05
N PHE A 465 -13.45 5.08 20.24
CA PHE A 465 -14.79 4.72 20.71
C PHE A 465 -15.00 3.21 20.50
N ARG A 466 -15.53 2.52 21.51
CA ARG A 466 -16.01 1.13 21.43
C ARG A 466 -17.52 1.14 21.66
N THR A 467 -18.27 0.29 20.99
CA THR A 467 -19.70 0.11 21.30
C THR A 467 -19.85 -0.62 22.64
N THR A 468 -20.72 -0.13 23.53
CA THR A 468 -20.95 -0.76 24.84
C THR A 468 -21.94 -1.93 24.79
N GLU A 469 -22.55 -2.19 23.63
CA GLU A 469 -23.39 -3.39 23.45
C GLU A 469 -22.49 -4.60 23.22
N GLU A 470 -22.41 -5.46 24.25
CA GLU A 470 -21.91 -6.81 24.14
C GLU A 470 -22.64 -7.56 23.01
N ALA A 471 -21.84 -8.33 22.28
CA ALA A 471 -22.28 -9.42 21.42
C ALA A 471 -23.51 -10.16 21.96
N VAL A 472 -24.51 -10.32 21.09
CA VAL A 472 -25.40 -11.49 21.08
C VAL A 472 -25.35 -12.11 19.69
#